data_AF-A0AAP3ETA0-F1
#
_entry.id   AF-A0AAP3ETA0-F1
#
_cell.length_a   1.000
_cell.length_b   1.000
_cell.length_c   1.000
_cell.angle_alpha   90.00
_cell.angle_beta   90.00
_cell.angle_gamma   90.00
#
_symmetry.space_group_name_H-M   'P 1'
#
loop_
_entity.id
_entity.type
_entity.pdbx_description
1 polymer ?
#
loop_
_entity_poly.entity_id
_entity_poly.type
_entity_poly.pdbx_seq_one_letter_code
_entity_poly.pdbx_strand_id
1 'polypeptide(L)'
;MTSPGTGGSDARAQARASADAAAMDGFELPGAPDAFERFWNAHRMAYVSKGTGQVKDEHTCPFCAAPQRDDEDSLIVHRGRTAYVVLNLYPYNPGHLLVCPYRHVPLYTDTTTEEAAEMAELTQTAMLALGQAADASGYNLGMNQGAVAGAGIAAHLHQHVVPRWTGDGNFLPIIARTKNMSQTLGETRQILADVWDRAAQDHAARQAANARAAAEHPRPGAGDPA
;
A
#
# COMPACT_ATOMS: atom_id res chain seq x y z
N MET A 1 -14.87 -63.24 -26.59
CA MET A 1 -13.77 -63.40 -25.61
C MET A 1 -13.35 -62.01 -25.18
N THR A 2 -13.92 -61.53 -24.09
CA THR A 2 -13.52 -60.31 -23.38
C THR A 2 -12.50 -60.69 -22.31
N SER A 3 -11.40 -59.96 -22.23
CA SER A 3 -10.52 -59.96 -21.06
C SER A 3 -9.76 -58.64 -20.93
N PRO A 4 -9.37 -58.27 -19.70
CA PRO A 4 -9.46 -56.91 -19.18
C PRO A 4 -8.07 -56.27 -18.96
N GLY A 5 -8.08 -55.01 -18.55
CA GLY A 5 -6.89 -54.14 -18.47
C GLY A 5 -5.99 -54.30 -17.25
N THR A 6 -5.10 -53.31 -17.10
CA THR A 6 -4.38 -52.78 -15.91
C THR A 6 -3.36 -51.77 -16.50
N GLY A 7 -3.19 -50.53 -16.07
CA GLY A 7 -3.50 -49.90 -14.81
C GLY A 7 -2.19 -49.50 -14.10
N GLY A 8 -1.71 -48.27 -14.36
CA GLY A 8 -0.97 -47.45 -13.39
C GLY A 8 0.47 -47.83 -13.03
N SER A 9 1.47 -47.17 -13.64
CA SER A 9 2.76 -46.90 -12.97
C SER A 9 3.60 -45.78 -13.59
N ASP A 10 3.41 -45.41 -14.86
CA ASP A 10 4.37 -44.54 -15.57
C ASP A 10 4.13 -43.01 -15.46
N ALA A 11 2.90 -42.57 -15.22
CA ALA A 11 2.57 -41.13 -15.27
C ALA A 11 3.00 -40.33 -14.03
N ARG A 12 3.24 -40.97 -12.88
CA ARG A 12 3.64 -40.28 -11.64
C ARG A 12 5.14 -40.05 -11.50
N ALA A 13 5.97 -40.82 -12.22
CA ALA A 13 7.43 -40.69 -12.17
C ALA A 13 7.92 -39.53 -13.06
N GLN A 14 7.34 -39.35 -14.25
CA GLN A 14 7.64 -38.19 -15.13
C GLN A 14 7.15 -36.86 -14.55
N ALA A 15 6.07 -36.86 -13.76
CA ALA A 15 5.51 -35.65 -13.14
C ALA A 15 6.36 -35.09 -11.98
N ARG A 16 7.24 -35.88 -11.36
CA ARG A 16 8.13 -35.42 -10.28
C ARG A 16 9.47 -34.90 -10.81
N ALA A 17 10.01 -35.51 -11.86
CA ALA A 17 11.30 -35.10 -12.42
C ALA A 17 11.26 -33.74 -13.15
N SER A 18 10.09 -33.31 -13.67
CA SER A 18 9.93 -31.97 -14.26
C SER A 18 9.66 -30.86 -13.24
N ALA A 19 9.29 -31.21 -12.00
CA ALA A 19 8.98 -30.26 -10.96
C ALA A 19 10.24 -29.73 -10.23
N ASP A 20 11.31 -30.53 -10.18
CA ASP A 20 12.56 -30.17 -9.50
C ASP A 20 13.55 -29.37 -10.38
N ALA A 21 13.28 -29.22 -11.69
CA ALA A 21 14.23 -28.59 -12.62
C ALA A 21 13.96 -27.12 -12.94
N ALA A 22 12.79 -26.56 -12.60
CA ALA A 22 12.48 -25.14 -12.83
C ALA A 22 12.76 -24.26 -11.59
N ALA A 23 13.22 -24.87 -10.50
CA ALA A 23 13.80 -24.18 -9.34
C ALA A 23 15.25 -23.78 -9.66
N MET A 24 15.44 -22.81 -10.55
CA MET A 24 16.69 -22.06 -10.64
C MET A 24 16.40 -20.57 -10.56
N ASP A 25 16.75 -20.03 -9.40
CA ASP A 25 16.91 -18.62 -9.08
C ASP A 25 17.94 -17.96 -10.02
N GLY A 26 17.67 -16.72 -10.40
CA GLY A 26 18.44 -15.93 -11.35
C GLY A 26 18.06 -14.45 -11.23
N PHE A 27 18.48 -13.86 -10.12
CA PHE A 27 18.58 -12.43 -9.80
C PHE A 27 18.60 -11.48 -11.03
N GLU A 28 17.68 -10.50 -11.13
CA GLU A 28 17.96 -9.04 -11.15
C GLU A 28 16.77 -8.13 -11.58
N LEU A 29 16.75 -6.94 -10.94
CA LEU A 29 15.94 -5.70 -11.10
C LEU A 29 14.50 -5.65 -10.51
N PRO A 30 14.26 -4.81 -9.49
CA PRO A 30 12.91 -4.44 -9.06
C PRO A 30 12.24 -3.59 -10.16
N GLY A 31 11.31 -4.19 -10.92
CA GLY A 31 10.61 -3.43 -11.97
C GLY A 31 9.62 -4.20 -12.85
N ALA A 32 9.96 -5.41 -13.32
CA ALA A 32 9.07 -6.32 -14.11
C ALA A 32 9.89 -7.58 -14.52
N PRO A 33 9.30 -8.78 -14.71
CA PRO A 33 8.00 -9.04 -15.34
C PRO A 33 7.05 -9.88 -14.48
N ASP A 34 6.02 -9.22 -13.97
CA ASP A 34 4.72 -9.82 -13.68
C ASP A 34 3.67 -8.69 -13.76
N ALA A 35 3.35 -8.31 -14.99
CA ALA A 35 2.36 -7.29 -15.23
C ALA A 35 0.91 -7.80 -15.05
N PHE A 36 0.68 -9.11 -14.84
CA PHE A 36 -0.68 -9.68 -14.90
C PHE A 36 -1.11 -10.53 -13.69
N GLU A 37 -0.22 -11.07 -12.84
CA GLU A 37 -0.62 -11.87 -11.66
C GLU A 37 -1.03 -11.00 -10.46
N ARG A 38 -0.82 -9.68 -10.53
CA ARG A 38 -1.23 -8.73 -9.49
C ARG A 38 -2.73 -8.38 -9.49
N PHE A 39 -3.49 -8.89 -10.46
CA PHE A 39 -4.85 -8.43 -10.78
C PHE A 39 -5.96 -9.01 -9.87
N TRP A 40 -5.74 -10.08 -9.11
CA TRP A 40 -6.63 -10.48 -7.99
C TRP A 40 -6.04 -11.56 -7.06
N ASN A 41 -5.96 -11.23 -5.77
CA ASN A 41 -6.04 -12.06 -4.54
C ASN A 41 -5.42 -13.47 -4.41
N ALA A 42 -4.81 -14.10 -5.41
CA ALA A 42 -4.10 -15.37 -5.23
C ALA A 42 -2.80 -15.16 -4.42
N HIS A 43 -2.12 -14.02 -4.58
CA HIS A 43 -0.91 -13.69 -3.82
C HIS A 43 -1.16 -13.03 -2.47
N ARG A 44 -2.29 -12.33 -2.26
CA ARG A 44 -2.75 -12.08 -0.88
C ARG A 44 -2.93 -13.40 -0.19
N MET A 45 -3.53 -14.40 -0.85
CA MET A 45 -3.56 -15.73 -0.28
C MET A 45 -2.17 -16.36 -0.13
N ALA A 46 -1.19 -16.18 -1.02
CA ALA A 46 0.19 -16.71 -0.84
C ALA A 46 0.97 -16.02 0.31
N TYR A 47 0.80 -14.70 0.48
CA TYR A 47 1.41 -13.90 1.54
C TYR A 47 0.70 -14.12 2.89
N VAL A 48 -0.65 -14.20 2.88
CA VAL A 48 -1.48 -14.51 4.06
C VAL A 48 -1.42 -15.99 4.44
N SER A 49 -1.27 -16.93 3.49
CA SER A 49 -1.15 -18.38 3.75
C SER A 49 0.21 -18.78 4.31
N LYS A 50 1.26 -17.99 4.05
CA LYS A 50 2.53 -18.09 4.79
C LYS A 50 2.44 -17.45 6.19
N GLY A 51 1.31 -16.83 6.52
CA GLY A 51 0.98 -16.26 7.81
C GLY A 51 1.53 -14.84 8.01
N THR A 52 0.79 -14.01 8.74
CA THR A 52 1.23 -12.69 9.23
C THR A 52 2.40 -12.79 10.23
N GLY A 53 2.82 -13.99 10.61
CA GLY A 53 3.93 -14.26 11.54
C GLY A 53 5.34 -14.14 10.95
N GLN A 54 5.48 -13.65 9.70
CA GLN A 54 6.78 -13.45 9.06
C GLN A 54 7.47 -12.15 9.49
N VAL A 55 6.72 -11.12 9.89
CA VAL A 55 7.28 -9.86 10.38
C VAL A 55 7.23 -9.89 11.91
N LYS A 56 8.38 -10.17 12.53
CA LYS A 56 8.51 -10.27 13.99
C LYS A 56 9.24 -9.07 14.60
N ASP A 57 10.08 -8.44 13.80
CA ASP A 57 10.99 -7.38 14.20
C ASP A 57 11.28 -6.43 13.01
N GLU A 58 12.08 -5.40 13.27
CA GLU A 58 12.50 -4.42 12.28
C GLU A 58 13.29 -5.02 11.11
N HIS A 59 14.07 -6.08 11.35
CA HIS A 59 14.93 -6.71 10.33
C HIS A 59 14.12 -7.49 9.29
N THR A 60 12.95 -7.99 9.70
CA THR A 60 12.01 -8.72 8.83
C THR A 60 10.89 -7.84 8.28
N CYS A 61 10.85 -6.56 8.66
CA CYS A 61 9.78 -5.66 8.28
C CYS A 61 10.03 -4.97 6.92
N PRO A 62 9.14 -5.15 5.92
CA PRO A 62 9.31 -4.50 4.63
C PRO A 62 9.23 -2.96 4.72
N PHE A 63 8.51 -2.42 5.70
CA PHE A 63 8.43 -0.98 5.92
C PHE A 63 9.70 -0.41 6.58
N CYS A 64 10.45 -1.20 7.33
CA CYS A 64 11.78 -0.80 7.79
C CYS A 64 12.82 -0.90 6.66
N ALA A 65 12.69 -1.92 5.80
CA ALA A 65 13.62 -2.13 4.69
C ALA A 65 13.44 -1.13 3.54
N ALA A 66 12.21 -0.71 3.23
CA ALA A 66 11.91 0.16 2.09
C ALA A 66 12.70 1.49 2.12
N PRO A 67 12.75 2.24 3.22
CA PRO A 67 13.55 3.46 3.30
C PRO A 67 15.06 3.27 3.09
N GLN A 68 15.58 2.05 3.20
CA GLN A 68 17.02 1.74 3.02
C GLN A 68 17.39 1.46 1.56
N ARG A 69 16.42 1.49 0.65
CA ARG A 69 16.60 1.24 -0.77
C ARG A 69 16.28 2.49 -1.56
N ASP A 70 16.59 2.42 -2.85
CA ASP A 70 16.14 3.39 -3.81
C ASP A 70 14.62 3.42 -3.87
N ASP A 71 14.16 4.60 -4.24
CA ASP A 71 12.78 4.98 -4.18
C ASP A 71 11.95 4.12 -5.13
N GLU A 72 12.40 3.99 -6.38
CA GLU A 72 11.80 3.23 -7.47
C GLU A 72 11.59 1.78 -7.07
N ASP A 73 12.63 1.17 -6.49
CA ASP A 73 12.63 -0.22 -6.04
C ASP A 73 11.64 -0.50 -4.91
N SER A 74 11.41 0.50 -4.06
CA SER A 74 10.51 0.41 -2.91
C SER A 74 9.14 1.02 -3.14
N LEU A 75 8.91 1.61 -4.32
CA LEU A 75 7.71 2.36 -4.67
C LEU A 75 7.41 3.53 -3.71
N ILE A 76 8.45 4.14 -3.13
CA ILE A 76 8.33 5.29 -2.22
C ILE A 76 8.00 6.54 -3.01
N VAL A 77 6.82 7.13 -2.81
CA VAL A 77 6.42 8.35 -3.52
C VAL A 77 7.06 9.58 -2.90
N HIS A 78 7.21 9.62 -1.58
CA HIS A 78 7.78 10.76 -0.89
C HIS A 78 8.39 10.39 0.46
N ARG A 79 9.46 11.10 0.84
CA ARG A 79 10.16 10.97 2.12
C ARG A 79 9.99 12.24 2.94
N GLY A 80 9.31 12.13 4.09
CA GLY A 80 9.20 13.20 5.07
C GLY A 80 10.34 13.14 6.09
N ARG A 81 10.12 13.71 7.27
CA ARG A 81 11.10 13.82 8.37
C ARG A 81 11.06 12.62 9.32
N THR A 82 9.87 12.18 9.67
CA THR A 82 9.53 11.13 10.64
C THR A 82 8.64 10.04 10.03
N ALA A 83 7.99 10.33 8.90
CA ALA A 83 7.18 9.40 8.12
C ALA A 83 7.44 9.53 6.61
N TYR A 84 7.01 8.54 5.85
CA TYR A 84 7.14 8.48 4.40
C TYR A 84 5.88 7.92 3.75
N VAL A 85 5.77 8.09 2.44
CA VAL A 85 4.62 7.68 1.63
C VAL A 85 5.08 6.68 0.58
N VAL A 86 4.39 5.55 0.50
CA VAL A 86 4.73 4.42 -0.38
C VAL A 86 3.48 3.84 -1.02
N LEU A 87 3.58 3.33 -2.25
CA LEU A 87 2.46 2.61 -2.83
C LEU A 87 2.23 1.27 -2.12
N ASN A 88 0.97 0.91 -1.97
CA ASN A 88 0.62 -0.44 -1.59
C ASN A 88 0.86 -1.39 -2.77
N LEU A 89 1.66 -2.43 -2.54
CA LEU A 89 1.96 -3.47 -3.53
C LEU A 89 0.71 -4.24 -3.99
N TYR A 90 -0.32 -4.30 -3.13
CA TYR A 90 -1.62 -4.91 -3.41
C TYR A 90 -2.72 -3.85 -3.30
N PRO A 91 -2.80 -2.92 -4.27
CA PRO A 91 -3.65 -1.76 -4.18
C PRO A 91 -5.14 -2.13 -4.23
N TYR A 92 -5.97 -1.40 -3.48
CA TYR A 92 -7.43 -1.51 -3.64
C TYR A 92 -7.89 -0.81 -4.90
N ASN A 93 -7.30 0.33 -5.23
CA ASN A 93 -7.47 1.10 -6.46
C ASN A 93 -6.08 1.61 -6.91
N PRO A 94 -5.87 1.90 -8.20
CA PRO A 94 -4.65 2.60 -8.65
C PRO A 94 -4.39 3.84 -7.80
N GLY A 95 -3.15 4.05 -7.37
CA GLY A 95 -2.79 5.13 -6.43
C GLY A 95 -3.10 4.84 -4.96
N HIS A 96 -3.38 3.60 -4.56
CA HIS A 96 -3.46 3.25 -3.13
C HIS A 96 -2.11 3.48 -2.45
N LEU A 97 -2.04 4.51 -1.61
CA LEU A 97 -0.85 4.87 -0.83
C LEU A 97 -0.95 4.38 0.61
N LEU A 98 0.21 4.18 1.22
CA LEU A 98 0.42 3.97 2.64
C LEU A 98 1.29 5.11 3.17
N VAL A 99 0.91 5.67 4.31
CA VAL A 99 1.75 6.59 5.09
C VAL A 99 2.26 5.84 6.30
N CYS A 100 3.58 5.74 6.45
CA CYS A 100 4.23 4.92 7.46
C CYS A 100 5.24 5.77 8.24
N PRO A 101 5.31 5.67 9.58
CA PRO A 101 6.44 6.22 10.32
C PRO A 101 7.72 5.45 9.95
N TYR A 102 8.88 6.10 10.01
CA TYR A 102 10.16 5.41 9.84
C TYR A 102 10.42 4.44 11.01
N ARG A 103 10.02 4.83 12.22
CA ARG A 103 10.18 4.01 13.42
C ARG A 103 9.25 2.81 13.37
N HIS A 104 9.78 1.65 13.77
CA HIS A 104 9.03 0.40 13.85
C HIS A 104 8.09 0.41 15.07
N VAL A 105 6.86 0.91 14.87
CA VAL A 105 5.80 0.89 15.89
C VAL A 105 4.55 0.20 15.41
N PRO A 106 3.92 -0.68 16.20
CA PRO A 106 2.74 -1.42 15.76
C PRO A 106 1.45 -0.61 15.85
N LEU A 107 1.28 0.22 16.90
CA LEU A 107 0.01 0.89 17.17
C LEU A 107 0.09 2.39 16.96
N TYR A 108 -1.04 2.98 16.58
CA TYR A 108 -1.16 4.44 16.49
C TYR A 108 -0.87 5.14 17.83
N THR A 109 -1.23 4.50 18.94
CA THR A 109 -0.94 4.99 20.31
C THR A 109 0.55 5.02 20.65
N ASP A 110 1.39 4.34 19.88
CA ASP A 110 2.83 4.27 20.13
C ASP A 110 3.57 5.39 19.41
N THR A 111 2.89 6.17 18.56
CA THR A 111 3.47 7.32 17.85
C THR A 111 3.76 8.48 18.80
N THR A 112 4.84 9.20 18.50
CA THR A 112 5.06 10.54 19.06
C THR A 112 4.06 11.54 18.48
N THR A 113 3.92 12.70 19.12
CA THR A 113 3.03 13.74 18.60
C THR A 113 3.53 14.25 17.25
N GLU A 114 4.84 14.35 17.07
CA GLU A 114 5.49 14.76 15.82
C GLU A 114 5.23 13.75 14.70
N GLU A 115 5.38 12.44 14.96
CA GLU A 115 5.09 11.39 13.97
C GLU A 115 3.61 11.41 13.55
N ALA A 116 2.69 11.48 14.52
CA ALA A 116 1.26 11.52 14.23
C ALA A 116 0.86 12.77 13.41
N ALA A 117 1.43 13.93 13.76
CA ALA A 117 1.20 15.18 13.04
C ALA A 117 1.70 15.10 11.60
N GLU A 118 2.94 14.64 11.39
CA GLU A 118 3.48 14.53 10.04
C GLU A 118 2.76 13.46 9.21
N MET A 119 2.37 12.32 9.81
CA MET A 119 1.54 11.33 9.12
C MET A 119 0.22 11.95 8.62
N ALA A 120 -0.40 12.84 9.41
CA ALA A 120 -1.60 13.56 9.02
C ALA A 120 -1.33 14.56 7.88
N GLU A 121 -0.23 15.32 7.95
CA GLU A 121 0.19 16.26 6.90
C GLU A 121 0.47 15.54 5.57
N LEU A 122 1.22 14.44 5.62
CA LEU A 122 1.51 13.59 4.47
C LEU A 122 0.24 12.98 3.89
N THR A 123 -0.71 12.56 4.73
CA THR A 123 -2.02 12.07 4.28
C THR A 123 -2.80 13.13 3.52
N GLN A 124 -2.84 14.36 4.04
CA GLN A 124 -3.52 15.47 3.39
C GLN A 124 -2.86 15.83 2.04
N THR A 125 -1.53 15.85 2.00
CA THR A 125 -0.76 16.09 0.76
C THR A 125 -0.99 14.97 -0.26
N ALA A 126 -1.00 13.71 0.18
CA ALA A 126 -1.28 12.55 -0.66
C ALA A 126 -2.65 12.64 -1.32
N MET A 127 -3.67 13.11 -0.60
CA MET A 127 -5.01 13.33 -1.18
C MET A 127 -4.98 14.36 -2.31
N LEU A 128 -4.26 15.48 -2.13
CA LEU A 128 -4.12 16.49 -3.18
C LEU A 128 -3.33 15.95 -4.38
N ALA A 129 -2.24 15.22 -4.13
CA ALA A 129 -1.43 14.60 -5.17
C ALA A 129 -2.27 13.61 -6.01
N LEU A 130 -3.06 12.76 -5.35
CA LEU A 130 -3.97 11.82 -6.02
C LEU A 130 -5.07 12.53 -6.82
N GLY A 131 -5.61 13.64 -6.30
CA GLY A 131 -6.57 14.47 -7.03
C GLY A 131 -5.95 15.08 -8.29
N GLN A 132 -4.72 15.58 -8.21
CA GLN A 132 -4.01 16.19 -9.33
C GLN A 132 -3.53 15.17 -10.37
N ALA A 133 -3.09 13.98 -9.93
CA ALA A 133 -2.53 12.95 -10.80
C ALA A 133 -3.59 12.10 -11.50
N ALA A 134 -4.74 11.87 -10.87
CA ALA A 134 -5.70 10.86 -11.31
C ALA A 134 -7.17 11.30 -11.21
N ASP A 135 -7.44 12.59 -11.00
CA ASP A 135 -8.80 13.14 -10.87
C ASP A 135 -9.66 12.42 -9.81
N ALA A 136 -9.02 11.92 -8.75
CA ALA A 136 -9.71 11.25 -7.66
C ALA A 136 -10.69 12.22 -6.97
N SER A 137 -11.97 11.85 -6.93
CA SER A 137 -13.07 12.68 -6.44
C SER A 137 -13.50 12.34 -5.01
N GLY A 138 -12.93 11.29 -4.42
CA GLY A 138 -13.17 10.88 -3.05
C GLY A 138 -12.04 10.00 -2.51
N TYR A 139 -12.02 9.77 -1.21
CA TYR A 139 -10.93 9.06 -0.54
C TYR A 139 -11.47 8.18 0.59
N ASN A 140 -10.92 6.98 0.75
CA ASN A 140 -11.03 6.25 2.00
C ASN A 140 -9.70 6.31 2.74
N LEU A 141 -9.78 6.74 4.00
CA LEU A 141 -8.66 6.76 4.93
C LEU A 141 -8.94 5.75 6.03
N GLY A 142 -7.98 4.89 6.35
CA GLY A 142 -8.10 3.97 7.49
C GLY A 142 -6.79 3.36 7.94
N MET A 143 -6.77 2.93 9.21
CA MET A 143 -5.70 2.13 9.79
C MET A 143 -6.32 0.87 10.40
N ASN A 144 -5.75 -0.29 10.12
CA ASN A 144 -6.09 -1.50 10.85
C ASN A 144 -5.13 -1.63 12.04
N GLN A 145 -5.65 -1.62 13.27
CA GLN A 145 -4.84 -1.63 14.49
C GLN A 145 -4.83 -3.02 15.13
N GLY A 146 -3.68 -3.69 15.05
CA GLY A 146 -3.47 -5.06 15.52
C GLY A 146 -3.91 -6.15 14.54
N ALA A 147 -3.42 -7.38 14.74
CA ALA A 147 -3.65 -8.50 13.83
C ALA A 147 -5.14 -8.85 13.66
N VAL A 148 -5.93 -8.76 14.74
CA VAL A 148 -7.37 -9.06 14.72
C VAL A 148 -8.16 -8.05 13.89
N ALA A 149 -7.72 -6.80 13.81
CA ALA A 149 -8.33 -5.77 12.97
C ALA A 149 -7.99 -5.94 11.47
N GLY A 150 -7.23 -6.97 11.11
CA GLY A 150 -6.87 -7.26 9.71
C GLY A 150 -5.66 -6.48 9.20
N ALA A 151 -4.79 -6.00 10.10
CA ALA A 151 -3.50 -5.44 9.71
C ALA A 151 -2.63 -6.52 9.04
N GLY A 152 -2.28 -6.31 7.76
CA GLY A 152 -1.47 -7.27 7.00
C GLY A 152 -0.05 -7.41 7.57
N ILE A 153 0.53 -6.30 8.03
CA ILE A 153 1.79 -6.24 8.77
C ILE A 153 1.50 -5.53 10.10
N ALA A 154 1.04 -6.30 11.09
CA ALA A 154 0.57 -5.73 12.35
C ALA A 154 1.68 -5.13 13.23
N ALA A 155 2.95 -5.47 12.94
CA ALA A 155 4.10 -5.00 13.72
C ALA A 155 4.52 -3.55 13.38
N HIS A 156 4.03 -2.99 12.26
CA HIS A 156 4.42 -1.66 11.81
C HIS A 156 3.22 -0.90 11.24
N LEU A 157 2.91 0.21 11.87
CA LEU A 157 1.80 1.12 11.58
C LEU A 157 1.85 1.62 10.14
N HIS A 158 0.70 1.59 9.46
CA HIS A 158 0.54 2.18 8.14
C HIS A 158 -0.90 2.69 7.96
N GLN A 159 -1.02 3.94 7.55
CA GLN A 159 -2.27 4.60 7.25
C GLN A 159 -2.57 4.47 5.75
N HIS A 160 -3.71 3.90 5.42
CA HIS A 160 -4.16 3.75 4.04
C HIS A 160 -4.74 5.06 3.51
N VAL A 161 -4.39 5.41 2.28
CA VAL A 161 -5.03 6.48 1.49
C VAL A 161 -5.46 5.86 0.16
N VAL A 162 -6.76 5.61 0.02
CA VAL A 162 -7.34 4.94 -1.15
C VAL A 162 -8.13 5.96 -1.98
N PRO A 163 -7.68 6.33 -3.19
CA PRO A 163 -8.46 7.21 -4.07
C PRO A 163 -9.72 6.49 -4.57
N ARG A 164 -10.80 7.24 -4.74
CA ARG A 164 -12.12 6.76 -5.17
C ARG A 164 -12.66 7.61 -6.32
N TRP A 165 -13.39 6.96 -7.21
CA TRP A 165 -14.12 7.60 -8.31
C TRP A 165 -15.58 7.16 -8.31
N THR A 166 -16.44 8.00 -8.86
CA THR A 166 -17.84 7.64 -9.11
C THR A 166 -17.88 6.42 -10.02
N GLY A 167 -18.50 5.32 -9.56
CA GLY A 167 -18.64 4.08 -10.32
C GLY A 167 -17.41 3.17 -10.34
N ASP A 168 -16.40 3.41 -9.48
CA ASP A 168 -15.22 2.54 -9.39
C ASP A 168 -15.52 1.12 -8.85
N GLY A 169 -16.64 0.97 -8.14
CA GLY A 169 -17.24 -0.30 -7.80
C GLY A 169 -18.09 -0.81 -8.97
N ASN A 170 -17.61 -1.84 -9.66
CA ASN A 170 -18.33 -2.47 -10.77
C ASN A 170 -18.46 -3.99 -10.55
N PHE A 171 -19.05 -4.69 -11.53
CA PHE A 171 -19.35 -6.12 -11.42
C PHE A 171 -18.11 -7.03 -11.50
N LEU A 172 -16.96 -6.54 -12.00
CA LEU A 172 -15.78 -7.37 -12.25
C LEU A 172 -15.23 -8.04 -10.97
N PRO A 173 -15.06 -7.34 -9.83
CA PRO A 173 -14.55 -7.98 -8.61
C PRO A 173 -15.54 -8.98 -8.01
N ILE A 174 -16.84 -8.83 -8.27
CA ILE A 174 -17.90 -9.66 -7.69
C ILE A 174 -18.14 -10.91 -8.54
N ILE A 175 -18.33 -10.73 -9.85
CA ILE A 175 -18.70 -11.81 -10.78
C ILE A 175 -17.46 -12.49 -11.35
N ALA A 176 -16.55 -11.69 -11.91
CA ALA A 176 -15.35 -12.19 -12.57
C ALA A 176 -14.18 -12.41 -11.60
N ARG A 177 -14.34 -11.99 -10.33
CA ARG A 177 -13.28 -12.05 -9.29
C ARG A 177 -11.97 -11.48 -9.83
N THR A 178 -12.06 -10.35 -10.53
CA THR A 178 -10.89 -9.65 -11.08
C THR A 178 -11.09 -8.16 -10.97
N LYS A 179 -10.00 -7.41 -10.85
CA LYS A 179 -10.04 -5.94 -10.86
C LYS A 179 -9.17 -5.40 -11.97
N ASN A 180 -9.72 -4.54 -12.81
CA ASN A 180 -8.96 -3.88 -13.86
C ASN A 180 -8.07 -2.77 -13.26
N MET A 181 -6.77 -2.88 -13.48
CA MET A 181 -5.76 -1.87 -13.17
C MET A 181 -5.17 -1.39 -14.50
N SER A 182 -5.43 -0.14 -14.89
CA SER A 182 -5.03 0.39 -16.19
C SER A 182 -3.57 0.89 -16.25
N GLN A 183 -2.87 0.92 -15.12
CA GLN A 183 -1.51 1.47 -15.00
C GLN A 183 -0.65 0.55 -14.12
N THR A 184 0.64 0.48 -14.41
CA THR A 184 1.60 -0.26 -13.56
C THR A 184 1.90 0.52 -12.27
N LEU A 185 2.44 -0.18 -11.26
CA LEU A 185 2.84 0.47 -10.01
C LEU A 185 4.00 1.45 -10.22
N GLY A 186 4.96 1.12 -11.08
CA GLY A 186 6.10 2.00 -11.39
C GLY A 186 5.65 3.31 -12.03
N GLU A 187 4.79 3.24 -13.05
CA GLU A 187 4.20 4.42 -13.69
C GLU A 187 3.38 5.25 -12.69
N THR A 188 2.54 4.58 -11.89
CA THR A 188 1.75 5.25 -10.85
C THR A 188 2.64 5.98 -9.84
N ARG A 189 3.73 5.35 -9.40
CA ARG A 189 4.70 5.95 -8.47
C ARG A 189 5.34 7.18 -9.10
N GLN A 190 5.80 7.08 -10.35
CA GLN A 190 6.46 8.19 -11.03
C GLN A 190 5.53 9.39 -11.15
N ILE A 191 4.30 9.18 -11.63
CA ILE A 191 3.30 10.25 -11.79
C ILE A 191 3.04 10.95 -10.45
N LEU A 192 2.87 10.17 -9.37
CA LEU A 192 2.62 10.74 -8.04
C LEU A 192 3.83 11.47 -7.47
N ALA A 193 5.04 10.96 -7.68
CA ALA A 193 6.28 11.61 -7.26
C ALA A 193 6.48 12.95 -7.99
N ASP A 194 6.25 12.97 -9.31
CA ASP A 194 6.39 14.18 -10.14
C ASP A 194 5.42 15.31 -9.73
N VAL A 195 4.23 14.94 -9.25
CA VAL A 195 3.19 15.90 -8.83
C VAL A 195 3.34 16.31 -7.37
N TRP A 196 4.14 15.59 -6.58
CA TRP A 196 4.16 15.73 -5.12
C TRP A 196 4.48 17.14 -4.65
N ASP A 197 5.52 17.77 -5.21
CA ASP A 197 5.96 19.11 -4.80
C ASP A 197 4.86 20.16 -5.04
N ARG A 198 4.12 20.04 -6.14
CA ARG A 198 2.98 20.91 -6.44
C ARG A 198 1.84 20.68 -5.45
N ALA A 199 1.54 19.43 -5.11
CA ALA A 199 0.54 19.09 -4.12
C ALA A 199 0.92 19.60 -2.71
N ALA A 200 2.19 19.52 -2.33
CA ALA A 200 2.70 20.03 -1.07
C ALA A 200 2.58 21.56 -0.99
N GLN A 201 2.87 22.27 -2.08
CA GLN A 201 2.69 23.71 -2.17
C GLN A 201 1.21 24.12 -2.04
N ASP A 202 0.30 23.41 -2.73
CA ASP A 202 -1.15 23.62 -2.60
C ASP A 202 -1.62 23.35 -1.15
N HIS A 203 -1.15 22.25 -0.54
CA HIS A 203 -1.43 21.93 0.86
C HIS A 203 -1.00 23.07 1.80
N ALA A 204 0.23 23.55 1.69
CA ALA A 204 0.75 24.63 2.51
C ALA A 204 -0.07 25.92 2.35
N ALA A 205 -0.46 26.27 1.12
CA ALA A 205 -1.33 27.42 0.85
C ALA A 205 -2.71 27.26 1.51
N ARG A 206 -3.31 26.07 1.43
CA ARG A 206 -4.59 25.75 2.08
C ARG A 206 -4.48 25.82 3.60
N GLN A 207 -3.41 25.33 4.21
CA GLN A 207 -3.19 25.43 5.65
C GLN A 207 -3.11 26.89 6.10
N ALA A 208 -2.38 27.74 5.38
CA ALA A 208 -2.32 29.16 5.67
C ALA A 208 -3.69 29.85 5.58
N ALA A 209 -4.53 29.48 4.60
CA ALA A 209 -5.88 29.99 4.47
C ALA A 209 -6.81 29.48 5.60
N ASN A 210 -6.76 28.18 5.91
CA ASN A 210 -7.55 27.56 6.98
C ASN A 210 -7.21 28.15 8.35
N ALA A 211 -5.93 28.40 8.63
CA ALA A 211 -5.49 29.03 9.87
C ALA A 211 -6.07 30.44 10.05
N ARG A 212 -6.12 31.24 8.97
CA ARG A 212 -6.77 32.56 8.99
C ARG A 212 -8.26 32.46 9.28
N ALA A 213 -8.96 31.56 8.58
CA ALA A 213 -10.40 31.35 8.78
C ALA A 213 -10.74 30.85 10.20
N ALA A 214 -9.88 30.00 10.78
CA ALA A 214 -10.02 29.51 12.15
C ALA A 214 -9.81 30.62 13.19
N ALA A 215 -8.89 31.56 12.94
CA ALA A 215 -8.67 32.72 13.81
C ALA A 215 -9.87 33.70 13.80
N GLU A 216 -10.60 33.78 12.69
CA GLU A 216 -11.82 34.58 12.57
C GLU A 216 -13.03 33.97 13.30
N HIS A 217 -12.99 32.66 13.61
CA HIS A 217 -14.05 31.92 14.30
C HIS A 217 -13.49 31.20 15.54
N PRO A 218 -13.07 31.94 16.58
CA PRO A 218 -12.45 31.35 17.76
C PRO A 218 -13.42 30.39 18.47
N ARG A 219 -12.86 29.32 19.03
CA ARG A 219 -13.64 28.31 19.76
C ARG A 219 -14.41 28.97 20.91
N PRO A 220 -15.71 28.66 21.09
CA PRO A 220 -16.46 29.18 22.23
C PRO A 220 -15.82 28.68 23.54
N GLY A 221 -15.47 29.61 24.43
CA GLY A 221 -14.90 29.31 25.74
C GLY A 221 -13.36 29.37 25.84
N ALA A 222 -12.63 29.84 24.82
CA ALA A 222 -11.20 30.16 24.95
C ALA A 222 -10.95 31.46 25.73
N GLY A 223 -11.66 31.66 26.85
CA GLY A 223 -11.35 32.70 27.82
C GLY A 223 -10.06 32.35 28.57
N ASP A 224 -9.28 33.38 28.88
CA ASP A 224 -7.96 33.27 29.52
C ASP A 224 -7.96 32.28 30.69
N PRO A 225 -6.90 31.46 30.84
CA PRO A 225 -6.71 30.68 32.06
C PRO A 225 -6.58 31.66 33.24
N ALA A 226 -7.48 31.51 34.21
CA ALA A 226 -7.42 32.20 35.49
C ALA A 226 -6.19 31.79 36.32
#